data_AF-A0A0C2VZV2-F1
#
_entry.id   AF-A0A0C2VZV2-F1
#
_cell.length_a   1.000
_cell.length_b   1.000
_cell.length_c   1.000
_cell.angle_alpha   90.00
_cell.angle_beta   90.00
_cell.angle_gamma   90.00
#
_symmetry.space_group_name_H-M   'P 1'
#
loop_
_entity.id
_entity.type
_entity.pdbx_description
1 polymer ?
#
loop_
_entity_poly.entity_id
_entity_poly.type
_entity_poly.pdbx_seq_one_letter_code
_entity_poly.pdbx_strand_id
1 'polypeptide(L)'
;MATKALIKIKPKKYAVGEIVKIDFMVMHPMETGLRKDKAGALIPAEYINDVKFFFNDKLVTHMEVWESLSTNPLFSTSYKIAGAGEFKVIFTDNKGGVNEQSTKITPKG
;
A
#
# COMPACT_ATOMS: atom_id res chain seq x y z
N MET A 1 13.28 3.06 5.50
CA MET A 1 12.06 3.89 5.40
C MET A 1 11.56 3.83 3.97
N ALA A 2 10.27 3.56 3.77
CA ALA A 2 9.64 3.66 2.47
C ALA A 2 9.88 5.06 1.87
N THR A 3 10.44 5.12 0.67
CA THR A 3 10.83 6.39 0.05
C THR A 3 9.69 7.03 -0.72
N LYS A 4 8.70 6.25 -1.16
CA LYS A 4 7.56 6.75 -1.93
C LYS A 4 6.41 5.76 -1.96
N ALA A 5 5.19 6.25 -1.79
CA ALA A 5 3.96 5.47 -1.99
C ALA A 5 3.11 6.07 -3.12
N LEU A 6 2.56 5.21 -3.98
CA LEU A 6 1.81 5.58 -5.17
C LEU A 6 0.49 4.84 -5.20
N ILE A 7 -0.62 5.58 -5.29
CA ILE A 7 -1.94 5.01 -5.51
C ILE A 7 -2.34 5.28 -6.96
N LYS A 8 -2.64 4.23 -7.71
CA LYS A 8 -3.15 4.28 -9.08
C LYS A 8 -4.55 3.69 -9.11
N ILE A 9 -5.50 4.44 -9.65
CA ILE A 9 -6.87 3.98 -9.82
C ILE A 9 -7.10 3.71 -11.30
N LYS A 10 -7.64 2.53 -11.61
CA LYS A 10 -8.00 2.11 -12.96
C LYS A 10 -9.43 1.55 -12.96
N PRO A 11 -10.26 1.91 -13.94
CA PRO A 11 -10.06 2.91 -15.01
C PRO A 11 -9.92 4.36 -14.47
N LYS A 12 -9.39 5.28 -15.28
CA LYS A 12 -9.27 6.72 -14.89
C LYS A 12 -10.63 7.44 -14.85
N LYS A 13 -11.62 6.89 -15.55
CA LYS A 13 -13.02 7.34 -15.55
C LYS A 13 -13.84 6.21 -14.95
N TYR A 14 -14.62 6.52 -13.94
CA TYR A 14 -15.48 5.58 -13.24
C TYR A 14 -16.71 6.33 -12.76
N ALA A 15 -17.87 5.66 -12.81
CA ALA A 15 -19.13 6.14 -12.29
C ALA A 15 -19.39 5.61 -10.87
N VAL A 16 -20.35 6.22 -10.19
CA VAL A 16 -20.85 5.71 -8.91
C VAL A 16 -21.49 4.34 -9.15
N GLY A 17 -21.08 3.34 -8.39
CA GLY A 17 -21.54 1.96 -8.50
C GLY A 17 -20.64 1.05 -9.35
N GLU A 18 -19.62 1.58 -10.01
CA GLU A 18 -18.66 0.77 -10.76
C GLU A 18 -17.54 0.21 -9.87
N ILE A 19 -16.98 -0.94 -10.29
CA ILE A 19 -15.83 -1.55 -9.64
C ILE A 19 -14.57 -0.95 -10.24
N VAL A 20 -13.77 -0.29 -9.41
CA VAL A 20 -12.44 0.20 -9.80
C VAL A 20 -11.37 -0.67 -9.17
N LYS A 21 -10.25 -0.79 -9.87
CA LYS A 21 -9.03 -1.41 -9.40
C LYS A 21 -8.10 -0.34 -8.84
N ILE A 22 -7.74 -0.49 -7.57
CA ILE A 22 -6.84 0.39 -6.84
C ILE A 22 -5.53 -0.36 -6.68
N ASP A 23 -4.52 0.12 -7.39
CA ASP A 23 -3.14 -0.36 -7.37
C ASP A 23 -2.34 0.55 -6.42
N PHE A 24 -1.96 0.03 -5.26
CA PHE A 24 -1.10 0.69 -4.28
C PHE A 24 0.31 0.13 -4.36
N MET A 25 1.27 0.94 -4.77
CA MET A 25 2.68 0.57 -4.89
C MET A 25 3.49 1.35 -3.86
N VAL A 26 4.28 0.64 -3.06
CA VAL A 26 5.21 1.25 -2.12
C VAL A 26 6.63 0.94 -2.55
N MET A 27 7.47 1.96 -2.69
CA MET A 27 8.91 1.77 -2.87
C MET A 27 9.54 1.47 -1.51
N HIS A 28 9.76 0.18 -1.27
CA HIS A 28 10.33 -0.33 -0.03
C HIS A 28 11.32 -1.47 -0.35
N PRO A 29 12.50 -1.52 0.32
CA PRO A 29 13.51 -2.55 0.08
C PRO A 29 13.04 -3.97 0.42
N MET A 30 12.10 -4.12 1.36
CA MET A 30 11.58 -5.43 1.82
C MET A 30 12.71 -6.41 2.15
N GLU A 31 13.59 -5.99 3.06
CA GLU A 31 14.75 -6.77 3.45
C GLU A 31 14.32 -7.88 4.41
N THR A 32 14.63 -9.13 4.06
CA THR A 32 14.16 -10.31 4.79
C THR A 32 14.95 -10.61 6.06
N GLY A 33 16.10 -9.96 6.25
CA GLY A 33 17.01 -10.26 7.35
C GLY A 33 17.96 -11.43 7.10
N LEU A 34 17.76 -12.17 5.99
CA LEU A 34 18.55 -13.35 5.64
C LEU A 34 19.75 -13.03 4.75
N ARG A 35 19.81 -11.82 4.19
CA ARG A 35 20.89 -11.38 3.32
C ARG A 35 22.10 -10.99 4.16
N LYS A 36 23.28 -11.42 3.71
CA LYS A 36 24.56 -10.99 4.27
C LYS A 36 25.12 -9.83 3.47
N ASP A 37 25.71 -8.87 4.16
CA ASP A 37 26.50 -7.82 3.54
C ASP A 37 27.86 -8.37 3.05
N LYS A 38 28.66 -7.50 2.43
CA LYS A 38 30.01 -7.87 1.94
C LYS A 38 30.99 -8.22 3.07
N ALA A 39 30.72 -7.81 4.30
CA ALA A 39 31.52 -8.12 5.48
C ALA A 39 31.06 -9.43 6.17
N GLY A 40 29.99 -10.07 5.69
CA GLY A 40 29.44 -11.31 6.23
C GLY A 40 28.42 -11.11 7.36
N ALA A 41 28.09 -9.87 7.72
CA ALA A 41 27.09 -9.57 8.73
C ALA A 41 25.67 -9.67 8.14
N LEU A 42 24.70 -10.09 8.96
CA LEU A 42 23.29 -10.14 8.58
C LEU A 42 22.72 -8.73 8.51
N ILE A 43 22.10 -8.39 7.39
CA ILE A 43 21.37 -7.12 7.25
C ILE A 43 20.10 -7.24 8.10
N PRO A 44 19.74 -6.26 8.95
CA PRO A 44 18.52 -6.32 9.74
C PRO A 44 17.28 -6.40 8.85
N ALA A 45 16.30 -7.22 9.23
CA ALA A 45 15.02 -7.30 8.53
C ALA A 45 14.32 -5.93 8.53
N GLU A 46 13.86 -5.50 7.36
CA GLU A 46 13.13 -4.25 7.17
C GLU A 46 12.05 -4.48 6.12
N TYR A 47 10.83 -4.73 6.58
CA TYR A 47 9.67 -4.99 5.74
C TYR A 47 8.44 -4.28 6.29
N ILE A 48 7.46 -4.08 5.40
CA ILE A 48 6.13 -3.58 5.74
C ILE A 48 5.37 -4.75 6.38
N ASN A 49 4.86 -4.58 7.59
CA ASN A 49 4.13 -5.61 8.32
C ASN A 49 2.60 -5.44 8.20
N ASP A 50 2.13 -4.21 8.07
CA ASP A 50 0.70 -3.90 8.05
C ASP A 50 0.36 -2.89 6.97
N VAL A 51 -0.70 -3.14 6.21
CA VAL A 51 -1.28 -2.19 5.25
C VAL A 51 -2.79 -2.12 5.44
N LYS A 52 -3.31 -0.93 5.75
CA LYS A 52 -4.72 -0.65 5.97
C LYS A 52 -5.22 0.36 4.95
N PHE A 53 -6.28 -0.02 4.26
CA PHE A 53 -6.96 0.79 3.28
C PHE A 53 -8.25 1.35 3.88
N PHE A 54 -8.40 2.66 3.81
CA PHE A 54 -9.55 3.40 4.30
C PHE A 54 -10.20 4.16 3.14
N PHE A 55 -11.52 4.22 3.15
CA PHE A 55 -12.29 5.04 2.23
C PHE A 55 -13.33 5.83 3.02
N ASN A 56 -13.29 7.16 2.96
CA ASN A 56 -14.13 8.04 3.78
C ASN A 56 -14.13 7.61 5.26
N ASP A 57 -12.94 7.41 5.82
CA ASP A 57 -12.70 6.97 7.21
C ASP A 57 -13.20 5.56 7.57
N LYS A 58 -13.76 4.82 6.61
CA LYS A 58 -14.14 3.41 6.80
C LYS A 58 -13.01 2.49 6.37
N LEU A 59 -12.63 1.56 7.24
CA LEU A 59 -11.70 0.49 6.88
C LEU A 59 -12.33 -0.35 5.76
N VAL A 60 -11.70 -0.33 4.58
CA VAL A 60 -12.11 -1.12 3.42
C VAL A 60 -11.45 -2.48 3.48
N THR A 61 -10.13 -2.49 3.69
CA THR A 61 -9.29 -3.68 3.65
C THR A 61 -8.14 -3.51 4.63
N HIS A 62 -7.77 -4.59 5.28
CA HIS A 62 -6.54 -4.72 6.05
C HIS A 62 -5.78 -5.92 5.50
N MET A 63 -4.51 -5.70 5.18
CA MET A 63 -3.59 -6.73 4.70
C MET A 63 -2.40 -6.75 5.64
N GLU A 64 -2.24 -7.88 6.33
CA GLU A 64 -1.02 -8.19 7.05
C GLU A 64 -0.02 -8.79 6.07
N VAL A 65 1.20 -8.29 6.14
CA VAL A 65 2.27 -8.61 5.21
C VAL A 65 3.52 -9.00 5.96
N TRP A 66 4.33 -9.80 5.28
CA TRP A 66 5.48 -10.48 5.89
C TRP A 66 6.73 -10.22 5.07
N GLU A 67 7.87 -10.58 5.65
CA GLU A 67 9.20 -10.45 5.06
C GLU A 67 9.38 -11.18 3.73
N SER A 68 8.47 -12.09 3.36
CA SER A 68 8.54 -12.88 2.12
C SER A 68 8.09 -12.12 0.86
N LEU A 69 7.76 -10.83 0.98
CA LEU A 69 7.34 -9.99 -0.15
C LEU A 69 8.52 -9.42 -0.93
N SER A 70 8.34 -9.35 -2.25
CA SER A 70 9.32 -8.75 -3.14
C SER A 70 9.56 -7.26 -2.87
N THR A 71 10.75 -6.81 -3.22
CA THR A 71 11.14 -5.40 -3.28
C THR A 71 10.11 -4.60 -4.07
N ASN A 72 9.73 -3.43 -3.57
CA ASN A 72 8.69 -2.56 -4.14
C ASN A 72 7.31 -3.24 -4.25
N PRO A 73 6.68 -3.64 -3.13
CA PRO A 73 5.43 -4.37 -3.16
C PRO A 73 4.30 -3.57 -3.83
N LEU A 74 3.56 -4.26 -4.69
CA LEU A 74 2.35 -3.76 -5.35
C LEU A 74 1.15 -4.51 -4.79
N PHE A 75 0.29 -3.78 -4.10
CA PHE A 75 -1.00 -4.25 -3.61
C PHE A 75 -2.08 -3.83 -4.59
N SER A 76 -2.88 -4.76 -5.08
CA SER A 76 -3.98 -4.46 -5.97
C SER A 76 -5.27 -4.93 -5.35
N THR A 77 -6.21 -4.01 -5.16
CA THR A 77 -7.54 -4.29 -4.59
C THR A 77 -8.63 -3.75 -5.49
N SER A 78 -9.77 -4.43 -5.53
CA SER A 78 -10.94 -3.99 -6.29
C SER A 78 -11.97 -3.44 -5.32
N TYR A 79 -12.44 -2.22 -5.54
CA TYR A 79 -13.43 -1.58 -4.69
C TYR A 79 -14.57 -1.01 -5.53
N LYS A 80 -15.80 -1.20 -5.06
CA LYS A 80 -16.99 -0.61 -5.68
C LYS A 80 -17.13 0.83 -5.21
N ILE A 81 -17.00 1.80 -6.12
CA ILE A 81 -17.08 3.23 -5.79
C ILE A 81 -18.51 3.55 -5.36
N ALA A 82 -18.71 3.82 -4.07
CA ALA A 82 -20.01 4.24 -3.54
C ALA A 82 -20.30 5.74 -3.76
N GLY A 83 -19.28 6.54 -4.09
CA GLY A 83 -19.41 7.98 -4.29
C GLY A 83 -18.05 8.68 -4.40
N ALA A 84 -18.07 10.00 -4.46
CA ALA A 84 -16.86 10.80 -4.31
C ALA A 84 -16.33 10.69 -2.87
N GLY A 85 -15.01 10.67 -2.70
CA GLY A 85 -14.42 10.46 -1.39
C GLY A 85 -12.91 10.53 -1.39
N GLU A 86 -12.33 10.26 -0.23
CA GLU A 86 -10.89 10.13 -0.06
C GLU A 86 -10.53 8.69 0.26
N PHE A 87 -9.54 8.17 -0.47
CA PHE A 87 -8.97 6.86 -0.24
C PHE A 87 -7.61 7.03 0.41
N LYS A 88 -7.50 6.57 1.66
CA LYS A 88 -6.31 6.69 2.48
C LYS A 88 -5.72 5.30 2.73
N VAL A 89 -4.43 5.18 2.56
CA VAL A 89 -3.68 3.94 2.81
C VAL A 89 -2.67 4.23 3.88
N ILE A 90 -2.72 3.47 4.96
CA ILE A 90 -1.79 3.56 6.09
C ILE A 90 -1.00 2.27 6.10
N PHE A 91 0.32 2.35 6.09
CA PHE A 91 1.18 1.19 6.16
C PHE A 91 2.25 1.37 7.22
N THR A 92 2.59 0.27 7.89
CA THR A 92 3.54 0.23 8.98
C THR A 92 4.70 -0.68 8.60
N ASP A 93 5.90 -0.25 8.96
CA ASP A 93 7.13 -1.01 8.83
C ASP A 93 7.44 -1.70 10.16
N ASN A 94 8.09 -2.86 10.12
CA ASN A 94 8.52 -3.61 11.32
C ASN A 94 9.44 -2.80 12.26
N LYS A 95 10.09 -1.75 11.74
CA LYS A 95 10.90 -0.80 12.53
C LYS A 95 10.08 0.27 13.27
N GLY A 96 8.75 0.19 13.24
CA GLY A 96 7.84 1.16 13.83
C GLY A 96 7.58 2.40 12.97
N GLY A 97 8.05 2.40 11.72
CA GLY A 97 7.80 3.47 10.76
C GLY A 97 6.36 3.41 10.26
N VAL A 98 5.53 4.40 10.60
CA VAL A 98 4.16 4.52 10.08
C VAL A 98 4.15 5.54 8.97
N ASN A 99 3.60 5.16 7.83
CA ASN A 99 3.43 6.03 6.68
C ASN A 99 1.98 6.03 6.24
N GLU A 100 1.52 7.16 5.74
CA GLU A 100 0.19 7.29 5.17
C GLU A 100 0.25 7.94 3.80
N GLN A 101 -0.66 7.53 2.93
CA GLN A 101 -0.83 8.10 1.61
C GLN A 101 -2.30 8.22 1.29
N SER A 102 -2.73 9.39 0.83
CA SER A 102 -4.12 9.60 0.43
C SER A 102 -4.25 10.00 -1.02
N THR A 103 -5.39 9.65 -1.60
CA THR A 103 -5.78 10.05 -2.95
C THR A 103 -7.27 10.35 -2.99
N LYS A 104 -7.63 11.38 -3.76
CA LYS A 104 -9.04 11.74 -3.94
C LYS A 104 -9.65 10.88 -5.04
N ILE A 105 -10.81 10.31 -4.74
CA ILE A 105 -11.64 9.57 -5.67
C ILE A 105 -12.77 10.49 -6.12
N THR A 106 -12.75 10.86 -7.39
CA THR A 106 -13.76 11.71 -8.02
C THR A 106 -14.40 10.94 -9.16
N PRO A 107 -15.52 10.23 -8.92
CA PRO A 107 -16.28 9.61 -9.99
C PRO A 107 -16.77 10.70 -10.95
N LYS A 108 -16.54 10.48 -12.25
CA LYS A 108 -17.08 11.33 -13.30
C LYS A 108 -18.36 10.67 -13.78
N GLY A 109 -19.48 11.18 -13.29
CA GLY A 109 -20.80 10.94 -13.88
C GLY A 109 -20.95 11.68 -15.19
#